data_AF-A0AAU9WGL2-F1
#
_entry.id   AF-A0AAU9WGL2-F1
#
_cell.length_a   1.000
_cell.length_b   1.000
_cell.length_c   1.000
_cell.angle_alpha   90.00
_cell.angle_beta   90.00
_cell.angle_gamma   90.00
#
_symmetry.space_group_name_H-M   'P 1'
#
loop_
_entity.id
_entity.type
_entity.pdbx_description
1 polymer ?
#
loop_
_entity_poly.entity_id
_entity_poly.type
_entity_poly.pdbx_seq_one_letter_code
_entity_poly.pdbx_strand_id
1 'polypeptide(L)' 'MKSMVPMTKEEYEKQQAQVRRVYDPETGRHRLIKGTGEVLEEIVSRERHKAINKTATQGDGAFFQANLGLGDK' A
#
# COMPACT_ATOMS: atom_id res chain seq x y z
N MET A 1 23.45 -13.84 -30.86
CA MET A 1 23.35 -13.47 -29.44
C MET A 1 23.18 -11.95 -29.35
N LYS A 2 22.09 -11.44 -28.76
CA LYS A 2 22.03 -10.02 -28.40
C LYS A 2 22.98 -9.82 -27.21
N SER A 3 24.02 -9.03 -27.40
CA SER A 3 24.88 -8.56 -26.32
C SER A 3 24.04 -7.82 -25.29
N MET A 4 24.14 -8.23 -24.01
CA MET A 4 23.48 -7.56 -22.90
C MET A 4 24.14 -6.19 -22.73
N VAL A 5 23.58 -5.17 -23.37
CA VAL A 5 23.98 -3.79 -23.19
C VAL A 5 23.21 -3.20 -22.00
N PRO A 6 23.88 -2.43 -21.13
CA PRO A 6 23.18 -1.65 -20.11
C PRO A 6 22.14 -0.75 -20.75
N MET A 7 21.07 -0.47 -20.03
CA MET A 7 20.05 0.47 -20.50
C MET A 7 20.62 1.89 -20.61
N THR A 8 20.06 2.65 -21.55
CA THR A 8 20.36 4.08 -21.66
C THR A 8 19.73 4.86 -20.50
N LYS A 9 20.25 6.08 -20.25
CA LYS A 9 19.68 6.99 -19.25
C LYS A 9 18.21 7.29 -19.54
N GLU A 10 17.86 7.53 -20.80
CA GLU A 10 16.48 7.84 -21.21
C GLU A 10 15.52 6.66 -20.96
N GLU A 11 15.96 5.43 -21.26
CA GLU A 11 15.17 4.23 -20.94
C GLU A 11 14.99 4.04 -19.43
N TYR A 12 16.03 4.31 -18.64
CA TYR A 12 15.95 4.25 -17.18
C TYR A 12 14.96 5.28 -16.63
N GLU A 13 15.06 6.54 -17.08
CA GLU A 13 14.16 7.61 -16.65
C GLU A 13 12.71 7.31 -17.05
N LYS A 14 12.49 6.79 -18.26
CA LYS A 14 11.17 6.34 -18.71
C LYS A 14 10.65 5.19 -17.87
N GLN A 15 11.50 4.24 -17.48
CA GLN A 15 11.12 3.15 -16.58
C GLN A 15 10.72 3.70 -15.21
N GLN A 16 11.52 4.59 -14.63
CA GLN A 16 11.32 5.15 -13.29
C GLN A 16 10.13 6.13 -13.20
N ALA A 17 9.71 6.73 -14.31
CA ALA A 17 8.55 7.63 -14.35
C ALA A 17 7.20 6.90 -14.23
N GLN A 18 7.17 5.57 -14.41
CA GLN A 18 5.91 4.82 -14.40
C GLN A 18 5.40 4.59 -12.98
N VAL A 19 4.11 4.83 -12.76
CA VAL A 19 3.39 4.50 -11.52
C VAL A 19 2.31 3.48 -11.82
N ARG A 20 2.27 2.41 -11.04
CA ARG A 20 1.33 1.29 -11.21
C ARG A 20 0.71 0.91 -9.89
N ARG A 21 -0.59 0.59 -9.90
CA ARG A 21 -1.29 0.04 -8.75
C ARG A 21 -1.17 -1.49 -8.79
N VAL A 22 -0.56 -2.06 -7.75
CA VAL A 22 -0.21 -3.49 -7.68
C VAL A 22 -0.87 -4.10 -6.46
N TYR A 23 -1.49 -5.26 -6.63
CA TYR A 23 -2.02 -6.03 -5.51
C TYR A 23 -0.89 -6.67 -4.71
N ASP A 24 -0.93 -6.50 -3.40
CA ASP A 24 -0.03 -7.12 -2.44
C ASP A 24 -0.75 -8.28 -1.74
N PRO A 25 -0.39 -9.55 -2.03
CA PRO A 25 -1.07 -10.72 -1.49
C PRO A 25 -0.84 -10.91 0.02
N GLU A 26 0.23 -10.37 0.60
CA GLU A 26 0.52 -10.54 2.02
C GLU A 26 -0.43 -9.72 2.90
N THR A 27 -0.76 -8.51 2.46
CA THR A 27 -1.63 -7.59 3.20
C THR A 27 -3.05 -7.50 2.64
N GLY A 28 -3.29 -8.05 1.45
CA GLY A 28 -4.54 -7.95 0.71
C GLY A 28 -4.86 -6.56 0.17
N ARG A 29 -3.90 -5.62 0.20
CA ARG A 29 -4.08 -4.22 -0.21
C ARG A 29 -3.50 -3.96 -1.60
N HIS A 30 -3.94 -2.89 -2.23
CA HIS A 30 -3.30 -2.38 -3.45
C HIS A 30 -2.30 -1.28 -3.07
N ARG A 31 -1.06 -1.39 -3.58
CA ARG A 31 0.02 -0.42 -3.39
C ARG A 31 0.28 0.37 -4.67
N LEU A 32 0.60 1.66 -4.56
CA LEU A 32 1.17 2.42 -5.67
C LEU A 32 2.67 2.18 -5.72
N ILE A 33 3.16 1.64 -6.83
CA ILE A 33 4.57 1.33 -7.05
C ILE A 33 5.09 2.21 -8.17
N LYS A 34 6.19 2.92 -7.91
CA LYS A 34 6.92 3.72 -8.89
C LYS A 34 8.17 2.98 -9.36
N GLY A 35 8.39 3.04 -10.67
CA GLY A 35 9.55 2.47 -11.32
C GLY A 35 9.76 1.00 -10.95
N THR A 36 10.95 0.72 -10.44
CA THR A 36 11.42 -0.64 -10.13
C THR A 36 10.94 -1.17 -8.78
N GLY A 37 10.32 -0.36 -7.91
CA GLY A 37 9.81 -0.88 -6.64
C GLY A 37 9.55 0.12 -5.52
N GLU A 38 9.72 1.43 -5.74
CA GLU A 38 9.41 2.43 -4.72
C GLU A 38 7.91 2.39 -4.39
N VAL A 39 7.56 2.22 -3.11
CA VAL A 39 6.17 2.29 -2.66
C VAL A 39 5.82 3.75 -2.39
N LEU A 40 4.78 4.26 -3.04
CA LEU A 40 4.30 5.63 -2.87
C LEU A 40 3.13 5.71 -1.89
N GLU A 41 3.07 6.83 -1.17
CA GLU A 41 1.88 7.22 -0.42
C GLU A 41 0.80 7.79 -1.36
N GLU A 42 -0.46 7.49 -1.08
CA GLU A 42 -1.61 7.98 -1.84
C GLU A 42 -2.42 8.96 -0.99
N ILE A 43 -2.57 10.20 -1.46
CA ILE A 43 -3.58 11.10 -0.93
C ILE A 43 -4.94 10.60 -1.40
N VAL A 44 -5.78 10.17 -0.47
CA VAL A 44 -7.11 9.63 -0.75
C VAL A 44 -8.21 10.61 -0.38
N SER A 45 -9.43 10.34 -0.85
CA SER A 45 -10.61 11.09 -0.43
C SER A 45 -10.81 10.99 1.09
N ARG A 46 -11.46 11.99 1.67
CA ARG A 46 -11.78 12.02 3.11
C ARG A 46 -12.56 10.77 3.56
N GLU A 47 -13.48 10.29 2.73
CA GLU A 47 -14.26 9.08 3.02
C GLU A 47 -13.39 7.83 3.06
N ARG A 48 -12.53 7.65 2.06
CA ARG A 48 -11.60 6.53 2.01
C ARG A 48 -10.59 6.58 3.15
N HIS A 49 -10.09 7.75 3.50
CA HIS A 49 -9.23 7.95 4.67
C HIS A 49 -9.91 7.47 5.97
N LYS A 50 -11.18 7.86 6.19
CA LYS A 50 -11.95 7.38 7.35
C LYS A 50 -12.11 5.86 7.38
N ALA A 51 -12.38 5.24 6.23
CA ALA A 51 -12.53 3.79 6.12
C ALA A 51 -11.22 3.04 6.43
N ILE A 52 -10.09 3.55 5.93
CA ILE A 52 -8.76 3.01 6.22
C ILE A 52 -8.48 3.08 7.73
N ASN A 53 -8.69 4.26 8.34
CA ASN A 53 -8.46 4.42 9.79
C ASN A 53 -9.33 3.49 10.62
N LYS A 54 -10.63 3.39 10.29
CA LYS A 54 -11.55 2.48 10.99
C LYS A 54 -11.07 1.02 10.94
N THR A 55 -10.59 0.58 9.77
CA THR A 55 -10.09 -0.79 9.58
C THR A 55 -8.79 -1.01 10.34
N ALA A 56 -7.88 -0.02 10.33
CA ALA A 56 -6.59 -0.11 11.00
C ALA A 56 -6.71 -0.21 12.52
N THR A 57 -7.67 0.49 13.13
CA THR A 57 -7.86 0.51 14.60
C THR A 57 -8.89 -0.51 15.10
N GLN A 58 -9.42 -1.37 14.23
CA GLN A 58 -10.47 -2.33 14.62
C GLN A 58 -9.97 -3.33 15.67
N GLY A 59 -8.73 -3.78 15.55
CA GLY A 59 -8.11 -4.71 16.51
C GLY A 59 -7.95 -4.09 17.90
N ASP A 60 -7.51 -2.82 17.97
CA ASP A 60 -7.36 -2.09 19.22
C ASP A 60 -8.70 -1.95 19.96
N GLY A 61 -9.76 -1.64 19.22
CA GLY A 61 -11.12 -1.55 19.76
C GLY A 61 -11.61 -2.88 20.32
N ALA A 62 -11.39 -3.99 19.60
CA ALA A 62 -11.77 -5.32 20.06
C ALA A 62 -11.00 -5.73 21.32
N PHE A 63 -9.68 -5.49 21.34
CA PHE A 63 -8.83 -5.76 22.50
C PHE A 63 -9.27 -4.94 23.73
N PHE A 64 -9.54 -3.65 23.54
CA PHE A 64 -10.03 -2.78 24.61
C PHE A 64 -11.38 -3.26 25.17
N GLN A 65 -12.33 -3.61 24.31
CA GLN A 65 -13.65 -4.13 24.74
C GLN A 65 -13.53 -5.43 25.52
N ALA A 66 -12.68 -6.36 25.06
CA ALA A 66 -12.45 -7.64 25.73
C ALA A 66 -11.84 -7.44 27.14
N ASN A 67 -10.92 -6.48 27.29
CA ASN A 67 -10.23 -6.24 28.57
C ASN A 67 -11.02 -5.37 29.56
N LEU A 68 -12.05 -4.65 29.10
CA LEU A 68 -12.95 -3.89 30.00
C LEU A 68 -14.07 -4.71 30.60
N GLY A 69 -14.18 -6.00 30.30
CA GLY A 69 -15.27 -6.85 30.80
C GLY A 69 -16.65 -6.40 30.31
N LEU A 70 -16.71 -5.71 29.16
CA LEU A 70 -17.97 -5.27 28.52
C LEU A 70 -18.58 -6.33 27.59
N GLY A 71 -17.98 -7.52 27.52
CA GLY A 71 -18.62 -8.70 26.95
C GLY A 71 -19.59 -9.29 27.97
N ASP A 72 -20.88 -9.28 27.61
CA ASP A 72 -22.01 -9.86 28.34
C ASP A 72 -22.60 -9.00 29.49
N LYS A 73 -23.46 -8.05 29.09
CA LYS A 73 -24.77 -7.85 29.72
C LYS A 73 -25.86 -7.80 28.65
#